data_AF-A0A9C6DSF2-F1
#
_entry.id   AF-A0A9C6DSF2-F1
#
_cell.length_a   1.000
_cell.length_b   1.000
_cell.length_c   1.000
_cell.angle_alpha   90.00
_cell.angle_beta   90.00
_cell.angle_gamma   90.00
#
_symmetry.space_group_name_H-M   'P 1'
#
loop_
_entity.id
_entity.type
_entity.pdbx_description
1 polymer ?
#
loop_
_entity_poly.entity_id
_entity_poly.type
_entity_poly.pdbx_seq_one_letter_code
_entity_poly.pdbx_strand_id
1 'polypeptide(L)' 'MESVRKANQRLRNYPILLSKCAHSATVYAACVTRDLNIEYRTCDKEFKLFKDCLQKAAKDMKTKL' A
#
# COMPACT_ATOMS: atom_id res chain seq x y z
N MET A 1 22.32 14.24 -4.34
CA MET A 1 21.71 12.91 -4.56
C MET A 1 20.33 13.05 -5.20
N GLU A 2 20.19 12.83 -6.51
CA GLU A 2 18.88 12.90 -7.19
C GLU A 2 17.92 11.77 -6.81
N SER A 3 18.46 10.59 -6.48
CA SER A 3 17.69 9.41 -6.07
C SER A 3 16.81 9.71 -4.84
N VAL A 4 17.37 10.41 -3.86
CA VAL A 4 16.67 10.85 -2.64
C VAL A 4 15.57 11.87 -2.95
N ARG A 5 15.83 12.85 -3.83
CA ARG A 5 14.79 13.81 -4.28
C ARG A 5 13.62 13.11 -4.95
N LYS A 6 13.88 12.16 -5.86
CA LYS A 6 12.85 11.38 -6.56
C LYS A 6 12.07 10.48 -5.59
N ALA A 7 12.72 9.88 -4.58
CA ALA A 7 12.06 9.10 -3.54
C ALA A 7 11.13 9.95 -2.66
N ASN A 8 11.59 11.12 -2.21
CA ASN A 8 10.79 12.05 -1.41
C ASN A 8 9.54 12.53 -2.16
N GLN A 9 9.64 12.73 -3.48
CA GLN A 9 8.49 13.11 -4.29
C GLN A 9 7.46 11.99 -4.42
N ARG A 10 7.89 10.72 -4.50
CA ARG A 10 6.98 9.55 -4.45
C ARG A 10 6.28 9.42 -3.11
N LEU A 11 7.04 9.55 -2.01
CA LEU A 11 6.51 9.46 -0.65
C LEU A 11 5.43 10.51 -0.36
N ARG A 12 5.54 11.71 -0.93
CA ARG A 12 4.49 12.75 -0.81
C ARG A 12 3.15 12.34 -1.41
N ASN A 13 3.15 11.50 -2.44
CA ASN A 13 1.91 11.00 -3.06
C ASN A 13 1.34 9.78 -2.34
N TYR A 14 2.12 9.14 -1.47
CA TYR A 14 1.75 7.90 -0.80
C TYR A 14 0.49 8.04 0.09
N PRO A 15 0.30 9.11 0.89
CA PRO A 15 -0.95 9.29 1.64
C PRO A 15 -2.20 9.38 0.76
N ILE A 16 -2.09 9.98 -0.43
CA ILE A 16 -3.19 10.11 -1.38
C ILE A 16 -3.53 8.75 -2.02
N LEU A 17 -2.50 7.94 -2.31
CA LEU A 17 -2.70 6.58 -2.82
C LEU A 17 -3.31 5.68 -1.76
N LEU A 18 -2.86 5.81 -0.52
CA LEU A 18 -3.37 5.06 0.61
C LEU A 18 -4.84 5.41 0.90
N SER A 19 -5.22 6.69 0.82
CA SER A 19 -6.61 7.10 1.06
C SER A 19 -7.58 6.54 0.01
N LYS A 20 -7.17 6.45 -1.26
CA LYS A 20 -7.96 5.78 -2.32
C LYS A 20 -8.16 4.29 -2.06
N CYS A 21 -7.20 3.66 -1.39
CA CYS A 21 -7.22 2.24 -1.05
C CYS A 21 -7.56 1.98 0.42
N ALA A 22 -8.21 2.94 1.09
CA ALA A 22 -8.48 2.84 2.53
C ALA A 22 -9.25 1.56 2.89
N HIS A 23 -10.24 1.16 2.08
CA HIS A 23 -11.02 -0.05 2.34
C HIS A 23 -10.16 -1.32 2.33
N SER A 24 -9.36 -1.54 1.28
CA SER A 24 -8.49 -2.72 1.19
C SER A 24 -7.34 -2.65 2.20
N ALA A 25 -6.87 -1.46 2.55
CA ALA A 25 -5.91 -1.25 3.62
C ALA A 25 -6.48 -1.66 4.99
N THR A 26 -7.74 -1.29 5.30
CA THR A 26 -8.40 -1.69 6.56
C THR A 26 -8.58 -3.20 6.65
N VAL A 27 -8.97 -3.86 5.55
CA VAL A 27 -9.10 -5.33 5.52
C VAL A 27 -7.75 -6.02 5.78
N TYR A 28 -6.69 -5.54 5.13
CA TYR A 28 -5.33 -6.06 5.38
C TYR A 28 -4.87 -5.78 6.82
N ALA A 29 -5.09 -4.56 7.32
CA ALA A 29 -4.76 -4.21 8.69
C ALA A 29 -5.50 -5.09 9.70
N ALA A 30 -6.79 -5.35 9.50
CA ALA A 30 -7.58 -6.23 10.37
C ALA A 30 -7.03 -7.66 10.40
N CYS A 31 -6.49 -8.17 9.29
CA CYS A 31 -5.82 -9.46 9.27
C CYS A 31 -4.50 -9.42 10.04
N VAL A 32 -3.69 -8.36 9.84
CA VAL A 32 -2.37 -8.22 10.48
C VAL A 32 -2.46 -7.90 11.98
N THR A 33 -3.57 -7.32 12.45
CA THR A 33 -3.76 -7.04 13.88
C THR A 33 -4.50 -8.15 14.61
N ARG A 34 -4.94 -9.21 13.92
CA ARG A 34 -5.72 -10.29 14.54
C ARG A 34 -4.86 -11.13 15.50
N ASP A 35 -3.66 -11.49 15.07
CA ASP A 35 -2.79 -12.40 15.80
C ASP A 35 -1.47 -11.72 16.15
N LEU A 36 -0.94 -11.97 17.35
CA LEU A 36 0.37 -11.46 17.77
C LEU A 36 1.52 -12.11 17.00
N ASN A 37 1.34 -13.36 16.58
CA ASN A 37 2.33 -14.16 15.86
C ASN A 37 1.77 -14.54 14.49
N ILE A 38 1.88 -13.61 13.55
CA ILE A 38 1.48 -13.86 12.17
C ILE A 38 2.62 -14.56 11.44
N GLU A 39 2.32 -15.76 10.94
CA GLU A 39 3.20 -16.47 10.03
C GLU A 39 3.28 -15.77 8.67
N TYR A 40 4.39 -16.01 7.97
CA TYR A 40 4.59 -15.49 6.62
C TYR A 40 3.48 -16.02 5.69
N ARG A 41 2.82 -15.11 4.96
CA ARG A 41 1.71 -15.35 4.01
C ARG A 41 0.32 -15.59 4.59
N THR A 42 0.12 -15.49 5.90
CA THR A 42 -1.24 -15.65 6.47
C THR A 42 -2.25 -14.64 5.91
N CYS A 43 -1.82 -13.40 5.66
CA CYS A 43 -2.65 -12.32 5.11
C CYS A 43 -2.36 -12.02 3.63
N ASP A 44 -1.83 -12.98 2.87
CA ASP A 44 -1.41 -12.76 1.47
C ASP A 44 -2.58 -12.36 0.56
N LYS A 45 -3.79 -12.85 0.84
CA LYS A 45 -4.99 -12.56 0.03
C LYS A 45 -5.37 -11.09 0.15
N GLU A 46 -5.47 -10.61 1.39
CA GLU A 46 -5.80 -9.23 1.75
C GLU A 46 -4.69 -8.29 1.27
N PHE A 47 -3.43 -8.70 1.45
CA PHE A 47 -2.28 -7.96 0.95
C PHE A 47 -2.32 -7.80 -0.57
N LYS A 48 -2.64 -8.87 -1.31
CA LYS A 48 -2.72 -8.81 -2.78
C LYS A 48 -3.81 -7.86 -3.24
N LEU A 49 -4.99 -7.89 -2.62
CA LEU A 49 -6.07 -6.93 -2.91
C LEU A 49 -5.65 -5.48 -2.63
N PHE A 50 -4.97 -5.24 -1.51
CA PHE A 50 -4.44 -3.92 -1.18
C PHE A 50 -3.38 -3.46 -2.18
N LYS A 51 -2.42 -4.32 -2.52
CA LYS A 51 -1.35 -4.05 -3.49
C LYS A 51 -1.91 -3.76 -4.88
N ASP A 52 -2.88 -4.54 -5.34
CA ASP A 52 -3.51 -4.34 -6.65
C ASP A 52 -4.23 -2.98 -6.70
N CYS A 53 -4.87 -2.58 -5.60
CA CYS A 53 -5.46 -1.24 -5.48
C CYS A 53 -4.40 -0.15 -5.58
N LEU A 54 -3.30 -0.25 -4.81
CA LEU A 54 -2.22 0.74 -4.85
C LEU A 54 -1.60 0.88 -6.24
N GLN A 55 -1.37 -0.24 -6.93
CA GLN A 55 -0.83 -0.24 -8.29
C GLN A 55 -1.79 0.41 -9.29
N LYS A 56 -3.09 0.16 -9.18
CA LYS A 56 -4.10 0.83 -10.01
C LYS A 56 -4.14 2.34 -9.72
N ALA A 57 -4.23 2.73 -8.45
CA ALA A 57 -4.26 4.13 -8.04
C ALA A 57 -3.00 4.90 -8.47
N ALA A 58 -1.82 4.25 -8.42
CA ALA A 58 -0.56 4.83 -8.88
C ALA A 58 -0.55 5.06 -10.40
N LYS A 59 -1.07 4.10 -11.18
CA LYS A 59 -1.24 4.24 -12.64
C LYS A 59 -2.18 5.40 -12.97
N ASP A 60 -3.32 5.49 -12.30
CA ASP A 60 -4.32 6.54 -12.55
C ASP A 60 -3.75 7.94 -12.26
N MET A 61 -2.94 8.05 -11.21
CA MET A 61 -2.30 9.31 -10.82
C MET A 61 -0.98 9.57 -11.57
N LYS A 62 -0.58 8.69 -12.51
CA LYS A 62 0.68 8.76 -13.26
C LYS A 62 1.91 8.90 -12.34
N THR A 63 1.85 8.30 -11.16
CA THR A 63 2.95 8.29 -10.18
C THR A 63 3.55 6.89 -10.08
N LYS A 64 4.84 6.82 -9.75
CA LYS A 64 5.50 5.54 -9.49
C LYS A 64 5.35 5.21 -8.00
N LEU A 65 4.82 4.03 -7.70
CA LEU A 65 4.90 3.41 -6.37
C LEU A 65 6.33 2.92 -6.14
#